data_AF-A0A8H3ABX2-F1
#
_entry.id   AF-A0A8H3ABX2-F1
#
_cell.length_a   1.000
_cell.length_b   1.000
_cell.length_c   1.000
_cell.angle_alpha   90.00
_cell.angle_beta   90.00
_cell.angle_gamma   90.00
#
_symmetry.space_group_name_H-M   'P 1'
#
loop_
_entity.id
_entity.type
_entity.pdbx_description
1 polymer ?
#
loop_
_entity_poly.entity_id
_entity_poly.type
_entity_poly.pdbx_seq_one_letter_code
_entity_poly.pdbx_strand_id
1 'polypeptide(L)'
;MPQKLKVSVVQTCTAAYSLDDTLDKLDRLVRLAKERDGSQLCVFPEAFVGGYPRYSTFGAVVGSRAPEGRDEFLRYHSAAITLSSESPGRARIESIAHTYGVFLVVGVIEKDDYAASAGTLYCSAIFVDPERGLVGKHRKLMPTATERLVWGMGDGSTLPVLEHEFSVSEREQSSIKAKISAAICWENYMPLLRTHYYSKGVQLYCAPTVDSRAAWQNTVTHIALEGRCFVLSACQYAQQKDFPEGHAIPVDTKPDPEAVMIGGGSVIIGPLGEVLAGPLRDGEGILTAEVDLEDCIRGKLDLDVVGHYARPDIFKLLVEE
;
A
#
# COMPACT_ATOMS: atom_id res chain seq x y z
N MET A 1 1.10 -29.33 8.26
CA MET A 1 1.02 -28.38 9.39
C MET A 1 0.40 -27.11 8.84
N PRO A 2 -0.52 -26.44 9.57
CA PRO A 2 -1.21 -25.26 9.04
C PRO A 2 -0.20 -24.17 8.66
N GLN A 3 -0.38 -23.55 7.49
CA GLN A 3 0.53 -22.55 6.92
C GLN A 3 0.19 -21.17 7.49
N LYS A 4 0.34 -21.01 8.80
CA LYS A 4 -0.09 -19.82 9.55
C LYS A 4 0.96 -18.72 9.58
N LEU A 5 0.55 -17.51 9.22
CA LEU A 5 1.35 -16.29 9.33
C LEU A 5 0.63 -15.23 10.16
N LYS A 6 1.38 -14.37 10.84
CA LYS A 6 0.82 -13.14 11.44
C LYS A 6 1.09 -11.94 10.55
N VAL A 7 0.02 -11.32 10.09
CA VAL A 7 0.07 -10.18 9.15
C VAL A 7 -0.61 -8.97 9.79
N SER A 8 -0.03 -7.79 9.56
CA SER A 8 -0.57 -6.54 10.08
C SER A 8 -0.83 -5.51 8.98
N VAL A 9 -1.88 -4.72 9.16
CA VAL A 9 -2.12 -3.49 8.40
C VAL A 9 -2.04 -2.30 9.35
N VAL A 10 -1.34 -1.26 8.93
CA VAL A 10 -1.10 -0.07 9.75
C VAL A 10 -1.97 1.07 9.22
N GLN A 11 -2.76 1.68 10.11
CA GLN A 11 -3.53 2.89 9.86
C GLN A 11 -2.77 4.07 10.45
N THR A 12 -2.19 4.89 9.60
CA THR A 12 -1.34 6.03 9.97
C THR A 12 -1.27 7.01 8.81
N CYS A 13 -0.78 8.22 9.03
CA CYS A 13 -0.40 9.15 7.95
C CYS A 13 1.07 9.58 8.06
N THR A 14 1.55 10.23 7.00
CA THR A 14 2.82 10.96 6.96
C THR A 14 2.86 12.03 8.04
N ALA A 15 4.03 12.27 8.63
CA ALA A 15 4.22 13.33 9.60
C ALA A 15 4.61 14.64 8.90
N ALA A 16 3.66 15.53 8.62
CA ALA A 16 3.86 16.89 8.09
C ALA A 16 4.83 16.99 6.89
N TYR A 17 4.84 15.95 6.03
CA TYR A 17 5.78 15.80 4.90
C TYR A 17 7.27 15.81 5.28
N SER A 18 7.57 15.60 6.56
CA SER A 18 8.92 15.35 7.06
C SER A 18 9.29 13.89 6.83
N LEU A 19 10.33 13.66 6.02
CA LEU A 19 10.82 12.31 5.75
C LEU A 19 11.31 11.65 7.05
N ASP A 20 12.11 12.35 7.83
CA ASP A 20 12.72 11.79 9.04
C ASP A 20 11.66 11.44 10.09
N ASP A 21 10.72 12.35 10.38
CA ASP A 21 9.65 12.08 11.36
C ASP A 21 8.72 10.95 10.88
N THR A 22 8.50 10.86 9.57
CA THR A 22 7.71 9.76 8.99
C THR A 22 8.44 8.42 9.11
N LEU A 23 9.75 8.39 8.95
CA LEU A 23 10.56 7.18 9.12
C LEU A 23 10.75 6.80 10.60
N ASP A 24 10.79 7.76 11.52
CA ASP A 24 10.70 7.51 12.97
C ASP A 24 9.35 6.88 13.33
N LYS A 25 8.27 7.37 12.70
CA LYS A 25 6.93 6.81 12.86
C LYS A 25 6.85 5.39 12.30
N LEU A 26 7.45 5.13 11.13
CA LEU A 26 7.58 3.80 10.54
C LEU A 26 8.28 2.83 11.51
N ASP A 27 9.47 3.19 11.99
CA ASP A 27 10.27 2.40 12.94
C ASP A 27 9.45 2.03 14.18
N ARG A 28 8.83 3.04 14.82
CA ARG A 28 7.99 2.83 16.00
C ARG A 28 6.82 1.87 15.76
N LEU A 29 6.15 1.98 14.61
CA LEU A 29 4.97 1.16 14.29
C LEU A 29 5.36 -0.27 13.89
N VAL A 30 6.47 -0.46 13.16
CA VAL A 30 7.00 -1.80 12.85
C VAL A 30 7.47 -2.49 14.13
N ARG A 31 8.20 -1.79 15.00
CA ARG A 31 8.59 -2.31 16.32
C ARG A 31 7.37 -2.76 17.12
N LEU A 32 6.35 -1.92 17.20
CA LEU A 32 5.13 -2.24 17.96
C LEU A 32 4.41 -3.47 17.38
N ALA A 33 4.26 -3.56 16.05
CA ALA A 33 3.65 -4.73 15.40
C ALA A 33 4.46 -6.01 15.66
N LYS A 34 5.79 -5.92 15.69
CA LYS A 34 6.67 -7.06 15.98
C LYS A 34 6.59 -7.48 17.45
N GLU A 35 6.80 -6.55 18.37
CA GLU A 35 6.91 -6.84 19.80
C GLU A 35 5.56 -7.22 20.44
N ARG A 36 4.47 -6.54 20.06
CA ARG A 36 3.15 -6.79 20.63
C ARG A 36 2.50 -8.03 20.02
N ASP A 37 2.58 -8.17 18.70
CA ASP A 37 1.75 -9.13 17.97
C ASP A 37 2.55 -10.27 17.33
N GLY A 38 3.87 -10.12 17.19
CA GLY A 38 4.72 -11.08 16.46
C GLY A 38 4.53 -11.00 14.95
N SER A 39 4.20 -9.82 14.42
CA SER A 39 3.95 -9.65 12.98
C SER A 39 5.14 -10.07 12.13
N GLN A 40 4.87 -10.77 11.03
CA GLN A 40 5.86 -11.21 10.04
C GLN A 40 5.80 -10.35 8.77
N LEU A 41 4.63 -9.77 8.47
CA LEU A 41 4.43 -8.82 7.37
C LEU A 41 3.62 -7.61 7.84
N CYS A 42 4.02 -6.41 7.44
CA CYS A 42 3.26 -5.17 7.68
C CYS A 42 2.98 -4.41 6.39
N VAL A 43 1.71 -4.03 6.18
CA VAL A 43 1.28 -3.17 5.06
C VAL A 43 1.02 -1.76 5.59
N PHE A 44 1.68 -0.77 4.98
CA PHE A 44 1.49 0.64 5.25
C PHE A 44 0.63 1.30 4.14
N PRO A 45 -0.06 2.41 4.46
CA PRO A 45 -0.99 3.04 3.52
C PRO A 45 -0.35 3.63 2.25
N GLU A 46 -1.19 3.93 1.27
CA GLU A 46 -0.84 4.66 0.04
C GLU A 46 -0.15 5.98 0.41
N ALA A 47 0.94 6.35 -0.29
CA ALA A 47 1.64 7.62 -0.10
C ALA A 47 2.01 7.93 1.37
N PHE A 48 2.28 6.91 2.18
CA PHE A 48 2.69 7.10 3.58
C PHE A 48 4.04 7.82 3.69
N VAL A 49 5.03 7.45 2.89
CA VAL A 49 6.28 8.23 2.75
C VAL A 49 6.10 9.25 1.63
N GLY A 50 6.36 10.53 1.91
CA GLY A 50 6.20 11.64 0.97
C GLY A 50 4.82 12.32 0.99
N GLY A 51 3.78 11.62 1.44
CA GLY A 51 2.47 12.23 1.75
C GLY A 51 1.44 12.20 0.63
N TYR A 52 0.17 12.17 1.04
CA TYR A 52 -0.97 12.36 0.16
C TYR A 52 -1.43 13.83 0.20
N PRO A 53 -1.43 14.58 -0.91
CA PRO A 53 -1.79 16.01 -0.95
C PRO A 53 -3.30 16.23 -0.96
N ARG A 54 -3.97 15.80 0.11
CA ARG A 54 -5.44 15.87 0.24
C ARG A 54 -5.94 17.31 0.07
N TYR A 55 -6.94 17.52 -0.78
CA TYR A 55 -7.52 18.83 -1.13
C TYR A 55 -6.62 19.80 -1.90
N SER A 56 -5.32 19.51 -2.05
CA SER A 56 -4.46 20.37 -2.86
C SER A 56 -4.89 20.33 -4.33
N THR A 57 -4.86 21.50 -4.95
CA THR A 57 -5.05 21.66 -6.40
C THR A 57 -3.75 22.05 -7.11
N PHE A 58 -2.66 22.28 -6.34
CA PHE A 58 -1.40 22.85 -6.82
C PHE A 58 -1.60 24.12 -7.67
N GLY A 59 -2.66 24.89 -7.40
CA GLY A 59 -3.00 26.11 -8.13
C GLY A 59 -3.21 25.91 -9.64
N ALA A 60 -3.54 24.69 -10.06
CA ALA A 60 -3.67 24.32 -11.47
C ALA A 60 -5.12 24.41 -11.96
N VAL A 61 -5.29 25.06 -13.11
CA VAL A 61 -6.54 25.09 -13.89
C VAL A 61 -6.23 24.82 -15.37
N VAL A 62 -7.25 24.61 -16.19
CA VAL A 62 -7.04 24.45 -17.64
C VAL A 62 -6.42 25.73 -18.21
N GLY A 63 -5.18 25.62 -18.71
CA GLY A 63 -4.44 26.71 -19.34
C GLY A 63 -3.67 27.66 -18.40
N SER A 64 -3.69 27.47 -17.07
CA SER A 64 -2.95 28.33 -16.14
C SER A 64 -2.47 27.60 -14.87
N ARG A 65 -1.39 28.11 -14.28
CA ARG A 65 -0.81 27.63 -13.01
C ARG A 65 -0.32 28.79 -12.16
N ALA A 66 -0.79 28.87 -10.93
CA ALA A 66 -0.39 29.90 -9.96
C ALA A 66 1.08 29.72 -9.52
N PRO A 67 1.84 30.80 -9.25
CA PRO A 67 3.19 30.71 -8.68
C PRO A 67 3.23 29.91 -7.37
N GLU A 68 2.27 30.12 -6.47
CA GLU A 68 2.21 29.48 -5.16
C GLU A 68 2.06 27.95 -5.27
N GLY A 69 1.37 27.48 -6.31
CA GLY A 69 1.25 26.06 -6.63
C GLY A 69 2.56 25.41 -7.06
N ARG A 70 3.47 26.18 -7.68
CA ARG A 70 4.83 25.70 -7.99
C ARG A 70 5.68 25.56 -6.73
N ASP A 71 5.55 26.50 -5.80
CA ASP A 71 6.24 26.42 -4.51
C ASP A 71 5.70 25.27 -3.65
N GLU A 72 4.40 25.03 -3.68
CA GLU A 72 3.78 23.84 -3.06
C GLU A 72 4.31 22.55 -3.68
N PHE A 73 4.37 22.46 -5.01
CA PHE A 73 4.93 21.29 -5.69
C PHE A 73 6.42 21.08 -5.35
N LEU A 74 7.22 22.15 -5.23
CA LEU A 74 8.61 22.04 -4.83
C LEU A 74 8.76 21.48 -3.40
N ARG A 75 7.92 21.93 -2.45
CA ARG A 75 7.90 21.39 -1.09
C ARG A 75 7.50 19.91 -1.10
N TYR A 76 6.43 19.57 -1.81
CA TYR A 76 5.94 18.20 -1.95
C TYR A 76 6.98 17.27 -2.59
N HIS A 77 7.60 17.72 -3.69
CA HIS A 77 8.68 17.00 -4.35
C HIS A 77 9.87 16.80 -3.41
N SER A 78 10.25 17.80 -2.61
CA SER A 78 11.36 17.67 -1.67
C SER A 78 11.15 16.55 -0.64
N ALA A 79 9.91 16.29 -0.22
CA ALA A 79 9.54 15.22 0.72
C ALA A 79 9.55 13.80 0.12
N ALA A 80 9.50 13.67 -1.20
CA ALA A 80 9.54 12.38 -1.89
C ALA A 80 10.95 11.75 -1.88
N ILE A 81 11.03 10.43 -2.07
CA ILE A 81 12.29 9.67 -2.00
C ILE A 81 12.67 9.09 -3.36
N THR A 82 13.97 8.92 -3.62
CA THR A 82 14.43 8.04 -4.71
C THR A 82 14.50 6.60 -4.20
N LEU A 83 14.55 5.63 -5.11
CA LEU A 83 14.69 4.20 -4.78
C LEU A 83 16.06 3.61 -5.22
N SER A 84 17.01 4.46 -5.59
CA SER A 84 18.39 4.05 -5.85
C SER A 84 19.06 3.49 -4.59
N SER A 85 20.13 2.70 -4.74
CA SER A 85 20.91 2.15 -3.61
C SER A 85 21.44 3.23 -2.66
N GLU A 86 21.70 4.42 -3.19
CA GLU A 86 22.23 5.56 -2.43
C GLU A 86 21.15 6.38 -1.71
N SER A 87 19.86 6.02 -1.86
CA SER A 87 18.76 6.76 -1.23
C SER A 87 18.75 6.55 0.28
N PRO A 88 18.92 7.62 1.09
CA PRO A 88 18.88 7.50 2.55
C PRO A 88 17.51 7.04 3.05
N GLY A 89 16.43 7.49 2.39
CA GLY A 89 15.07 7.09 2.70
C GLY A 89 14.84 5.59 2.48
N ARG A 90 15.31 5.06 1.34
CA ARG A 90 15.28 3.62 1.07
C ARG A 90 16.09 2.84 2.10
N ALA A 91 17.34 3.22 2.33
CA ALA A 91 18.25 2.52 3.24
C ALA A 91 17.68 2.46 4.67
N ARG A 92 17.00 3.52 5.12
CA ARG A 92 16.35 3.55 6.43
C ARG A 92 15.14 2.61 6.52
N ILE A 93 14.32 2.52 5.46
CA ILE A 93 13.21 1.55 5.39
C ILE A 93 13.75 0.10 5.41
N GLU A 94 14.80 -0.18 4.62
CA GLU A 94 15.46 -1.50 4.59
C GLU A 94 16.04 -1.86 5.97
N SER A 95 16.70 -0.91 6.64
CA SER A 95 17.24 -1.10 8.00
C SER A 95 16.14 -1.42 9.02
N ILE A 96 14.98 -0.75 8.94
CA ILE A 96 13.83 -1.04 9.82
C ILE A 96 13.32 -2.46 9.58
N ALA A 97 13.13 -2.87 8.31
CA ALA A 97 12.69 -4.22 7.95
C ALA A 97 13.66 -5.29 8.50
N HIS A 98 14.97 -5.07 8.31
CA HIS A 98 16.03 -5.95 8.79
C HIS A 98 16.06 -6.05 10.32
N THR A 99 16.02 -4.90 11.01
CA THR A 99 16.12 -4.84 12.47
C THR A 99 15.04 -5.66 13.17
N TYR A 100 13.81 -5.65 12.65
CA TYR A 100 12.69 -6.37 13.27
C TYR A 100 12.38 -7.71 12.61
N GLY A 101 13.06 -8.06 11.51
CA GLY A 101 12.77 -9.27 10.74
C GLY A 101 11.31 -9.30 10.25
N VAL A 102 10.85 -8.19 9.66
CA VAL A 102 9.47 -8.02 9.17
C VAL A 102 9.50 -7.64 7.70
N PHE A 103 8.73 -8.35 6.88
CA PHE A 103 8.51 -7.98 5.48
C PHE A 103 7.60 -6.76 5.40
N LEU A 104 7.99 -5.72 4.67
CA LEU A 104 7.21 -4.48 4.57
C LEU A 104 6.64 -4.28 3.16
N VAL A 105 5.38 -3.88 3.11
CA VAL A 105 4.77 -3.26 1.92
C VAL A 105 4.46 -1.82 2.26
N VAL A 106 5.16 -0.86 1.63
CA VAL A 106 5.09 0.55 2.00
C VAL A 106 4.67 1.41 0.82
N GLY A 107 3.63 2.23 0.99
CA GLY A 107 3.28 3.27 0.02
C GLY A 107 4.24 4.46 0.12
N VAL A 108 4.86 4.81 -1.00
CA VAL A 108 5.85 5.89 -1.10
C VAL A 108 5.55 6.80 -2.29
N ILE A 109 5.93 8.06 -2.17
CA ILE A 109 6.07 8.95 -3.32
C ILE A 109 7.51 8.84 -3.81
N GLU A 110 7.65 8.23 -4.98
CA GLU A 110 8.91 7.93 -5.64
C GLU A 110 9.27 9.06 -6.60
N LYS A 111 10.47 9.61 -6.47
CA LYS A 111 11.09 10.45 -7.50
C LYS A 111 11.59 9.56 -8.61
N ASP A 112 11.39 10.01 -9.85
CA ASP A 112 12.00 9.39 -11.01
C ASP A 112 13.52 9.28 -10.84
N ASP A 113 14.06 8.09 -11.10
CA ASP A 113 15.48 7.76 -11.05
C ASP A 113 16.13 7.88 -12.44
N TYR A 114 15.35 8.21 -13.47
CA TYR A 114 15.86 8.43 -14.81
C TYR A 114 16.72 9.71 -14.88
N ALA A 115 17.99 9.55 -15.26
CA ALA A 115 19.01 10.60 -15.24
C ALA A 115 18.66 11.90 -16.01
N ALA A 116 17.66 11.88 -16.89
CA ALA A 116 17.20 13.06 -17.64
C ALA A 116 15.95 13.75 -17.04
N SER A 117 15.32 13.18 -16.01
CA SER A 117 14.08 13.67 -15.40
C SER A 117 14.21 13.70 -13.88
N ALA A 118 14.26 14.90 -13.29
CA ALA A 118 14.37 15.09 -11.84
C ALA A 118 13.09 15.70 -11.22
N GLY A 119 11.98 15.73 -11.97
CA GLY A 119 10.76 16.41 -11.54
C GLY A 119 9.51 15.52 -11.48
N THR A 120 9.53 14.34 -12.10
CA THR A 120 8.38 13.44 -12.09
C THR A 120 8.29 12.68 -10.78
N LEU A 121 7.10 12.62 -10.21
CA LEU A 121 6.77 11.81 -9.04
C LEU A 121 5.90 10.63 -9.46
N TYR A 122 6.03 9.51 -8.78
CA TYR A 122 5.17 8.34 -8.93
C TYR A 122 4.59 7.97 -7.56
N CYS A 123 3.32 7.56 -7.55
CA CYS A 123 2.74 6.90 -6.38
C CYS A 123 3.06 5.41 -6.49
N SER A 124 3.87 4.90 -5.56
CA SER A 124 4.41 3.55 -5.63
C SER A 124 4.15 2.76 -4.35
N ALA A 125 3.98 1.45 -4.47
CA ALA A 125 4.09 0.50 -3.37
C ALA A 125 5.43 -0.23 -3.51
N ILE A 126 6.24 -0.23 -2.46
CA ILE A 126 7.52 -0.95 -2.43
C ILE A 126 7.43 -2.18 -1.54
N PHE A 127 8.19 -3.21 -1.90
CA PHE A 127 8.28 -4.48 -1.18
C PHE A 127 9.69 -4.61 -0.62
N VAL A 128 9.79 -4.68 0.70
CA VAL A 128 11.07 -4.69 1.41
C VAL A 128 11.16 -5.97 2.22
N ASP A 129 12.08 -6.80 1.81
CA ASP A 129 12.44 -8.06 2.44
C ASP A 129 13.42 -7.78 3.59
N PRO A 130 13.24 -8.42 4.77
CA PRO A 130 14.08 -8.17 5.93
C PRO A 130 15.55 -8.58 5.74
N GLU A 131 15.85 -9.47 4.79
CA GLU A 131 17.21 -9.92 4.51
C GLU A 131 17.76 -9.29 3.23
N ARG A 132 16.92 -9.19 2.19
CA ARG A 132 17.34 -8.76 0.84
C ARG A 132 17.14 -7.27 0.56
N GLY A 133 16.49 -6.53 1.46
CA GLY A 133 16.13 -5.14 1.26
C GLY A 133 15.01 -4.96 0.22
N LEU A 134 15.04 -3.91 -0.59
CA LEU A 134 14.06 -3.65 -1.64
C LEU A 134 14.09 -4.75 -2.71
N VAL A 135 13.05 -5.58 -2.76
CA VAL A 135 12.92 -6.73 -3.68
C VAL A 135 11.93 -6.50 -4.81
N GLY A 136 11.16 -5.41 -4.75
CA GLY A 136 10.24 -5.04 -5.83
C GLY A 136 9.56 -3.71 -5.59
N LYS A 137 8.94 -3.17 -6.64
CA LYS A 137 8.06 -2.00 -6.58
C LYS A 137 6.90 -2.16 -7.55
N HIS A 138 5.82 -1.46 -7.26
CA HIS A 138 4.67 -1.28 -8.14
C HIS A 138 4.34 0.22 -8.25
N ARG A 139 4.44 0.79 -9.45
CA ARG A 139 3.98 2.16 -9.74
C ARG A 139 2.51 2.11 -10.13
N LYS A 140 1.68 2.96 -9.51
CA LYS A 140 0.24 3.08 -9.81
C LYS A 140 0.04 3.28 -11.32
N LEU A 141 -0.66 2.36 -11.98
CA LEU A 141 -0.84 2.36 -13.44
C LEU A 141 -1.55 3.63 -13.92
N MET A 142 -2.54 4.10 -13.16
CA MET A 142 -3.32 5.29 -13.52
C MET A 142 -3.66 6.12 -12.29
N PRO A 143 -2.99 7.27 -12.08
CA PRO A 143 -3.41 8.26 -11.09
C PRO A 143 -4.86 8.69 -11.32
N THR A 144 -5.62 8.85 -10.23
CA THR A 144 -7.06 9.13 -10.29
C THR A 144 -7.33 10.64 -10.36
N ALA A 145 -8.16 11.04 -11.33
CA ALA A 145 -8.63 12.43 -11.47
C ALA A 145 -7.47 13.45 -11.42
N THR A 146 -7.46 14.34 -10.42
CA THR A 146 -6.47 15.41 -10.24
C THR A 146 -5.08 14.89 -9.90
N GLU A 147 -4.94 13.65 -9.40
CA GLU A 147 -3.63 13.03 -9.16
C GLU A 147 -2.77 12.98 -10.45
N ARG A 148 -3.40 12.99 -11.63
CA ARG A 148 -2.71 13.04 -12.94
C ARG A 148 -1.91 14.32 -13.17
N LEU A 149 -2.15 15.37 -12.38
CA LEU A 149 -1.34 16.59 -12.40
C LEU A 149 -0.05 16.44 -11.59
N VAL A 150 0.00 15.46 -10.70
CA VAL A 150 1.04 15.32 -9.67
C VAL A 150 1.92 14.11 -9.94
N TRP A 151 1.32 12.99 -10.36
CA TRP A 151 2.01 11.72 -10.51
C TRP A 151 2.00 11.21 -11.95
N GLY A 152 3.10 10.54 -12.33
CA GLY A 152 3.22 9.77 -13.56
C GLY A 152 2.46 8.44 -13.50
N MET A 153 2.28 7.84 -14.67
CA MET A 153 1.67 6.51 -14.84
C MET A 153 2.73 5.42 -14.72
N GLY A 154 2.41 4.35 -14.01
CA GLY A 154 3.18 3.10 -14.05
C GLY A 154 2.94 2.30 -15.33
N ASP A 155 3.75 1.27 -15.52
CA ASP A 155 3.65 0.32 -16.63
C ASP A 155 3.65 -1.14 -16.13
N GLY A 156 3.56 -2.08 -17.08
CA GLY A 156 3.49 -3.51 -16.81
C GLY A 156 4.73 -4.10 -16.13
N SER A 157 5.88 -3.47 -16.26
CA SER A 157 7.15 -3.96 -15.69
C SER A 157 7.19 -3.92 -14.17
N THR A 158 6.23 -3.20 -13.56
CA THR A 158 6.09 -3.04 -12.11
C THR A 158 4.86 -3.75 -11.56
N LEU A 159 4.47 -4.90 -12.13
CA LEU A 159 3.34 -5.73 -11.65
C LEU A 159 3.80 -7.05 -10.97
N PRO A 160 4.70 -7.01 -9.95
CA PRO A 160 5.21 -8.23 -9.37
C PRO A 160 4.15 -8.96 -8.51
N VAL A 161 4.20 -10.29 -8.54
CA VAL A 161 3.70 -11.14 -7.46
C VAL A 161 4.92 -11.84 -6.87
N LEU A 162 5.37 -11.35 -5.72
CA LEU A 162 6.62 -11.78 -5.10
C LEU A 162 6.40 -13.04 -4.27
N GLU A 163 7.31 -14.01 -4.39
CA GLU A 163 7.41 -15.12 -3.46
C GLU A 163 8.40 -14.76 -2.35
N HIS A 164 7.96 -14.89 -1.10
CA HIS A 164 8.81 -14.75 0.09
C HIS A 164 8.62 -15.95 1.00
N GLU A 165 9.72 -16.37 1.64
CA GLU A 165 9.77 -17.51 2.54
C GLU A 165 9.90 -17.00 3.98
N PHE A 166 8.84 -17.13 4.76
CA PHE A 166 8.77 -16.70 6.14
C PHE A 166 9.26 -17.81 7.08
N SER A 167 10.21 -17.50 7.94
CA SER A 167 10.62 -18.38 9.04
C SER A 167 9.56 -18.39 10.15
N VAL A 168 9.12 -19.58 10.58
CA VAL A 168 8.05 -19.76 11.59
C VAL A 168 8.57 -20.37 12.89
N SER A 169 9.57 -21.25 12.81
CA SER A 169 10.20 -21.88 13.96
C SER A 169 11.68 -22.14 13.68
N GLU A 170 12.55 -21.48 14.45
CA GLU A 170 14.00 -21.75 14.41
C GLU A 170 14.33 -23.18 14.86
N ARG A 171 13.52 -23.75 15.77
CA ARG A 171 13.74 -25.09 16.34
C ARG A 171 13.38 -26.22 15.38
N GLU A 172 12.37 -26.00 14.54
CA GLU A 172 11.85 -27.02 13.62
C GLU A 172 12.29 -26.81 12.17
N GLN A 173 13.07 -25.74 11.90
CA GLN A 173 13.47 -25.33 10.55
C GLN A 173 12.30 -25.32 9.56
N SER A 174 11.14 -24.84 10.03
CA SER A 174 9.93 -24.78 9.23
C SER A 174 9.75 -23.38 8.65
N SER A 175 9.55 -23.31 7.34
CA SER A 175 9.25 -22.09 6.61
C SER A 175 7.91 -22.17 5.89
N ILE A 176 7.31 -21.01 5.64
CA ILE A 176 6.07 -20.85 4.88
C ILE A 176 6.36 -19.96 3.68
N LYS A 177 6.05 -20.44 2.48
CA LYS A 177 6.11 -19.62 1.27
C LYS A 177 4.79 -18.93 1.04
N ALA A 178 4.83 -17.61 0.81
CA ALA A 178 3.66 -16.83 0.45
C ALA A 178 3.89 -16.00 -0.80
N LYS A 179 2.82 -15.84 -1.58
CA LYS A 179 2.79 -14.94 -2.75
C LYS A 179 2.09 -13.62 -2.42
N ILE A 180 2.81 -12.52 -2.61
CA ILE A 180 2.42 -11.18 -2.17
C ILE A 180 2.30 -10.26 -3.39
N SER A 181 1.20 -9.52 -3.50
CA SER A 181 1.04 -8.46 -4.50
C SER A 181 0.54 -7.17 -3.85
N ALA A 182 0.52 -6.07 -4.60
CA ALA A 182 -0.08 -4.82 -4.17
C ALA A 182 -0.82 -4.12 -5.32
N ALA A 183 -2.01 -3.59 -5.06
CA ALA A 183 -2.74 -2.70 -5.97
C ALA A 183 -3.17 -1.43 -5.22
N ILE A 184 -2.92 -0.27 -5.79
CA ILE A 184 -3.05 1.01 -5.08
C ILE A 184 -4.43 1.62 -5.35
N CYS A 185 -5.20 1.82 -4.28
CA CYS A 185 -6.46 2.58 -4.32
C CYS A 185 -7.40 2.07 -5.44
N TRP A 186 -7.79 2.90 -6.40
CA TRP A 186 -8.78 2.53 -7.41
C TRP A 186 -8.28 1.58 -8.51
N GLU A 187 -7.02 1.18 -8.50
CA GLU A 187 -6.55 0.03 -9.28
C GLU A 187 -7.29 -1.26 -8.90
N ASN A 188 -7.80 -1.33 -7.67
CA ASN A 188 -8.66 -2.41 -7.19
C ASN A 188 -9.99 -2.52 -7.96
N TYR A 189 -10.40 -1.48 -8.69
CA TYR A 189 -11.56 -1.55 -9.60
C TYR A 189 -11.19 -2.04 -11.01
N MET A 190 -9.90 -2.18 -11.34
CA MET A 190 -9.46 -2.65 -12.66
C MET A 190 -9.54 -4.19 -12.73
N PRO A 191 -10.51 -4.78 -13.45
CA PRO A 191 -10.69 -6.23 -13.46
C PRO A 191 -9.50 -6.97 -14.07
N LEU A 192 -8.87 -6.41 -15.11
CA LEU A 192 -7.72 -7.05 -15.77
C LEU A 192 -6.50 -7.15 -14.86
N LEU A 193 -6.25 -6.12 -14.05
CA LEU A 193 -5.15 -6.12 -13.08
C LEU A 193 -5.40 -7.15 -11.97
N ARG A 194 -6.62 -7.21 -11.44
CA ARG A 194 -6.99 -8.22 -10.44
C ARG A 194 -6.82 -9.64 -10.99
N THR A 195 -7.36 -9.90 -12.17
CA THR A 195 -7.20 -11.20 -12.86
C THR A 195 -5.73 -11.54 -13.11
N HIS A 196 -4.88 -10.56 -13.45
CA HIS A 196 -3.45 -10.78 -13.61
C HIS A 196 -2.81 -11.29 -12.29
N TYR A 197 -3.07 -10.63 -11.16
CA TYR A 197 -2.54 -11.09 -9.87
C TYR A 197 -3.10 -12.46 -9.44
N TYR A 198 -4.38 -12.73 -9.70
CA TYR A 198 -4.96 -14.05 -9.47
C TYR A 198 -4.27 -15.12 -10.31
N SER A 199 -3.98 -14.84 -11.59
CA SER A 199 -3.31 -15.77 -12.51
C SER A 199 -1.89 -16.15 -12.06
N LYS A 200 -1.23 -15.27 -11.30
CA LYS A 200 0.08 -15.52 -10.68
C LYS A 200 -0.01 -16.20 -9.30
N GLY A 201 -1.23 -16.40 -8.80
CA GLY A 201 -1.51 -17.12 -7.56
C GLY A 201 -1.29 -16.31 -6.30
N VAL A 202 -1.57 -15.00 -6.32
CA VAL A 202 -1.51 -14.15 -5.11
C VAL A 202 -2.28 -14.78 -3.94
N GLN A 203 -1.69 -14.75 -2.75
CA GLN A 203 -2.30 -15.21 -1.50
C GLN A 203 -2.49 -14.07 -0.51
N LEU A 204 -1.54 -13.13 -0.46
CA LEU A 204 -1.59 -11.92 0.35
C LEU A 204 -1.71 -10.72 -0.60
N TYR A 205 -2.94 -10.24 -0.79
CA TYR A 205 -3.27 -9.11 -1.65
C TYR A 205 -3.24 -7.82 -0.85
N CYS A 206 -2.21 -7.00 -1.02
CA CYS A 206 -2.08 -5.73 -0.31
C CYS A 206 -2.83 -4.62 -1.04
N ALA A 207 -3.67 -3.86 -0.34
CA ALA A 207 -4.44 -2.77 -0.92
C ALA A 207 -4.24 -1.45 -0.13
N PRO A 208 -3.08 -0.79 -0.27
CA PRO A 208 -2.87 0.55 0.27
C PRO A 208 -3.83 1.56 -0.38
N THR A 209 -4.41 2.45 0.43
CA THR A 209 -5.42 3.40 -0.07
C THR A 209 -5.50 4.66 0.79
N VAL A 210 -6.10 5.72 0.25
CA VAL A 210 -6.64 6.87 1.00
C VAL A 210 -8.17 6.97 0.95
N ASP A 211 -8.82 5.98 0.33
CA ASP A 211 -10.28 5.91 0.21
C ASP A 211 -10.93 5.43 1.51
N SER A 212 -11.30 6.38 2.36
CA SER A 212 -11.91 6.12 3.67
C SER A 212 -13.43 5.92 3.62
N ARG A 213 -14.05 5.88 2.43
CA ARG A 213 -15.52 5.75 2.29
C ARG A 213 -16.00 4.37 2.73
N ALA A 214 -17.24 4.28 3.23
CA ALA A 214 -17.84 2.99 3.60
C ALA A 214 -17.87 2.01 2.42
N ALA A 215 -18.10 2.52 1.21
CA ALA A 215 -18.12 1.73 -0.02
C ALA A 215 -16.80 0.99 -0.32
N TRP A 216 -15.66 1.47 0.18
CA TRP A 216 -14.37 0.80 0.02
C TRP A 216 -14.39 -0.62 0.59
N GLN A 217 -15.09 -0.84 1.71
CA GLN A 217 -15.19 -2.14 2.37
C GLN A 217 -15.85 -3.18 1.45
N ASN A 218 -16.84 -2.77 0.66
CA ASN A 218 -17.49 -3.66 -0.31
C ASN A 218 -16.50 -4.13 -1.37
N THR A 219 -15.63 -3.23 -1.83
CA THR A 219 -14.60 -3.52 -2.85
C THR A 219 -13.59 -4.54 -2.33
N VAL A 220 -12.98 -4.29 -1.18
CA VAL A 220 -11.96 -5.22 -0.64
C VAL A 220 -12.57 -6.56 -0.20
N THR A 221 -13.82 -6.57 0.26
CA THR A 221 -14.55 -7.82 0.55
C THR A 221 -14.80 -8.62 -0.73
N HIS A 222 -15.24 -7.96 -1.80
CA HIS A 222 -15.45 -8.59 -3.09
C HIS A 222 -14.15 -9.18 -3.66
N ILE A 223 -13.03 -8.46 -3.56
CA ILE A 223 -11.72 -8.92 -4.04
C ILE A 223 -11.26 -10.18 -3.29
N ALA A 224 -11.48 -10.24 -1.98
CA ALA A 224 -11.16 -11.42 -1.19
C ALA A 224 -11.98 -12.64 -1.64
N LEU A 225 -13.29 -12.45 -1.84
CA LEU A 225 -14.23 -13.47 -2.33
C LEU A 225 -13.90 -13.95 -3.75
N GLU A 226 -13.60 -13.01 -4.65
CA GLU A 226 -13.35 -13.29 -6.07
C GLU A 226 -11.99 -13.97 -6.27
N GLY A 227 -10.94 -13.46 -5.62
CA GLY A 227 -9.58 -13.97 -5.76
C GLY A 227 -9.27 -15.20 -4.92
N ARG A 228 -10.07 -15.47 -3.89
CA ARG A 228 -9.77 -16.45 -2.82
C ARG A 228 -8.39 -16.21 -2.21
N CYS A 229 -8.16 -14.97 -1.80
CA CYS A 229 -6.91 -14.52 -1.19
C CYS A 229 -7.23 -13.66 0.04
N PHE A 230 -6.25 -13.53 0.95
CA PHE A 230 -6.36 -12.58 2.05
C PHE A 230 -6.13 -11.18 1.53
N VAL A 231 -7.04 -10.25 1.83
CA VAL A 231 -6.91 -8.84 1.46
C VAL A 231 -6.46 -8.03 2.67
N LEU A 232 -5.31 -7.37 2.54
CA LEU A 232 -4.67 -6.54 3.56
C LEU A 232 -4.79 -5.07 3.14
N SER A 233 -5.87 -4.39 3.54
CA SER A 233 -6.09 -2.99 3.17
C SER A 233 -5.62 -2.04 4.25
N ALA A 234 -4.68 -1.16 3.88
CA ALA A 234 -4.13 -0.13 4.75
C ALA A 234 -4.59 1.25 4.28
N CYS A 235 -5.48 1.89 5.04
CA CYS A 235 -6.00 3.22 4.78
C CYS A 235 -5.31 4.25 5.70
N GLN A 236 -5.00 5.44 5.19
CA GLN A 236 -4.53 6.52 6.05
C GLN A 236 -5.62 6.99 7.02
N TYR A 237 -5.24 7.27 8.26
CA TYR A 237 -5.99 8.16 9.14
C TYR A 237 -5.17 9.43 9.32
N ALA A 238 -5.74 10.58 9.00
CA ALA A 238 -5.06 11.86 9.07
C ALA A 238 -6.03 12.95 9.55
N GLN A 239 -5.55 13.80 10.44
CA GLN A 239 -6.19 15.03 10.85
C GLN A 239 -5.45 16.23 10.24
N GLN A 240 -6.04 17.42 10.28
CA GLN A 240 -5.43 18.61 9.68
C GLN A 240 -4.04 18.91 10.27
N LYS A 241 -3.83 18.67 11.58
CA LYS A 241 -2.53 18.86 12.25
C LYS A 241 -1.38 18.00 11.71
N ASP A 242 -1.71 16.92 10.98
CA ASP A 242 -0.69 16.01 10.45
C ASP A 242 -0.11 16.50 9.10
N PHE A 243 -0.67 17.57 8.54
CA PHE A 243 -0.20 18.19 7.30
C PHE A 243 0.69 19.41 7.59
N PRO A 244 1.54 19.83 6.64
CA PRO A 244 2.32 21.06 6.77
C PRO A 244 1.45 22.29 7.05
N GLU A 245 2.03 23.29 7.69
CA GLU A 245 1.36 24.59 7.85
C GLU A 245 0.95 25.17 6.49
N GLY A 246 -0.28 25.67 6.40
CA GLY A 246 -0.84 26.21 5.15
C GLY A 246 -1.29 25.16 4.14
N HIS A 247 -1.32 23.87 4.49
CA HIS A 247 -1.88 22.82 3.65
C HIS A 247 -3.36 23.07 3.33
N ALA A 248 -3.80 22.65 2.14
CA ALA A 248 -5.16 22.85 1.67
C ALA A 248 -6.20 22.10 2.54
N ILE A 249 -7.30 22.77 2.84
CA ILE A 249 -8.47 22.22 3.55
C ILE A 249 -9.71 22.28 2.65
N PRO A 250 -10.81 21.57 2.98
CA PRO A 250 -12.04 21.68 2.21
C PRO A 250 -12.51 23.13 2.06
N VAL A 251 -13.02 23.46 0.88
CA VAL A 251 -13.61 24.78 0.62
C VAL A 251 -14.72 25.06 1.65
N ASP A 252 -14.84 26.33 2.07
CA ASP A 252 -15.82 26.80 3.05
C ASP A 252 -15.71 26.21 4.46
N THR A 253 -14.56 25.63 4.81
CA THR A 253 -14.26 25.19 6.19
C THR A 253 -13.27 26.11 6.88
N LYS A 254 -13.35 26.16 8.23
CA LYS A 254 -12.37 26.87 9.06
C LYS A 254 -11.26 25.90 9.45
N PRO A 255 -10.00 26.37 9.58
CA PRO A 255 -8.92 25.56 10.12
C PRO A 255 -9.28 24.99 11.50
N ASP A 256 -9.16 23.68 11.64
CA ASP A 256 -9.33 22.96 12.89
C ASP A 256 -8.29 21.83 12.92
N PRO A 257 -7.27 21.90 13.80
CA PRO A 257 -6.22 20.88 13.90
C PRO A 257 -6.74 19.45 14.05
N GLU A 258 -7.90 19.27 14.68
CA GLU A 258 -8.49 17.95 14.94
C GLU A 258 -9.46 17.49 13.83
N ALA A 259 -9.73 18.32 12.82
CA ALA A 259 -10.59 17.95 11.71
C ALA A 259 -10.02 16.76 10.94
N VAL A 260 -10.85 15.72 10.77
CA VAL A 260 -10.48 14.50 10.04
C VAL A 260 -10.39 14.80 8.54
N MET A 261 -9.20 14.61 7.98
CA MET A 261 -8.91 14.80 6.56
C MET A 261 -9.06 13.48 5.79
N ILE A 262 -8.65 12.36 6.42
CA ILE A 262 -8.80 11.00 5.91
C ILE A 262 -9.24 10.11 7.09
N GLY A 263 -10.38 9.43 6.95
CA GLY A 263 -11.06 8.76 8.06
C GLY A 263 -10.69 7.29 8.31
N GLY A 264 -9.54 6.82 7.80
CA GLY A 264 -9.13 5.43 7.95
C GLY A 264 -10.10 4.43 7.33
N GLY A 265 -10.16 3.24 7.89
CA GLY A 265 -10.93 2.10 7.40
C GLY A 265 -10.06 0.90 7.01
N SER A 266 -8.84 0.81 7.55
CA SER A 266 -7.96 -0.36 7.36
C SER A 266 -8.66 -1.64 7.83
N VAL A 267 -8.44 -2.74 7.11
CA VAL A 267 -9.13 -4.01 7.35
C VAL A 267 -8.30 -5.19 6.82
N ILE A 268 -8.43 -6.35 7.49
CA ILE A 268 -7.92 -7.63 7.04
C ILE A 268 -9.12 -8.56 6.78
N ILE A 269 -9.21 -9.09 5.56
CA ILE A 269 -10.33 -9.93 5.12
C ILE A 269 -9.78 -11.26 4.63
N GLY A 270 -10.42 -12.36 5.03
CA GLY A 270 -10.07 -13.69 4.57
C GLY A 270 -10.74 -14.11 3.25
N PRO A 271 -10.32 -15.25 2.66
CA PRO A 271 -10.73 -15.68 1.32
C PRO A 271 -12.23 -15.94 1.12
N LEU A 272 -12.99 -16.07 2.22
CA LEU A 272 -14.44 -16.26 2.21
C LEU A 272 -15.20 -14.97 2.58
N GLY A 273 -14.52 -13.83 2.60
CA GLY A 273 -15.11 -12.51 2.83
C GLY A 273 -15.30 -12.16 4.30
N GLU A 274 -14.83 -13.00 5.22
CA GLU A 274 -14.84 -12.76 6.65
C GLU A 274 -13.86 -11.66 7.04
N VAL A 275 -14.30 -10.72 7.86
CA VAL A 275 -13.43 -9.68 8.42
C VAL A 275 -12.66 -10.29 9.60
N LEU A 276 -11.36 -10.46 9.45
CA LEU A 276 -10.47 -11.00 10.48
C LEU A 276 -10.02 -9.92 11.47
N ALA A 277 -9.86 -8.68 11.00
CA ALA A 277 -9.57 -7.52 11.84
C ALA A 277 -10.06 -6.22 11.17
N GLY A 278 -10.63 -5.30 11.96
CA GLY A 278 -11.14 -4.01 11.49
C GLY A 278 -12.66 -4.01 11.19
N PRO A 279 -13.16 -3.04 10.42
CA PRO A 279 -12.45 -1.86 9.90
C PRO A 279 -12.04 -0.90 11.03
N LEU A 280 -10.79 -0.44 11.04
CA LEU A 280 -10.31 0.52 12.04
C LEU A 280 -10.77 1.93 11.69
N ARG A 281 -11.47 2.59 12.62
CA ARG A 281 -11.96 3.97 12.48
C ARG A 281 -11.45 4.82 13.64
N ASP A 282 -11.57 6.14 13.48
CA ASP A 282 -11.39 7.12 14.56
C ASP A 282 -10.02 7.15 15.24
N GLY A 283 -8.94 6.89 14.48
CA GLY A 283 -7.58 7.05 14.98
C GLY A 283 -6.53 6.28 14.21
N GLU A 284 -5.27 6.46 14.61
CA GLU A 284 -4.17 5.60 14.17
C GLU A 284 -4.17 4.27 14.91
N GLY A 285 -3.61 3.22 14.29
CA GLY A 285 -3.48 1.93 14.93
C GLY A 285 -2.93 0.83 14.04
N ILE A 286 -2.75 -0.34 14.64
CA ILE A 286 -2.26 -1.55 13.97
C ILE A 286 -3.30 -2.64 14.18
N LEU A 287 -3.82 -3.16 13.07
CA LEU A 287 -4.65 -4.36 13.05
C LEU A 287 -3.77 -5.55 12.69
N THR A 288 -3.88 -6.64 13.44
CA THR A 288 -3.13 -7.87 13.19
C THR A 288 -4.08 -9.05 13.18
N ALA A 289 -3.84 -9.99 12.26
CA ALA A 289 -4.55 -11.26 12.19
C ALA A 289 -3.56 -12.41 11.94
N GLU A 290 -3.90 -13.59 12.46
CA GLU A 290 -3.29 -14.85 12.02
C GLU A 290 -4.05 -15.34 10.79
N VAL A 291 -3.34 -15.70 9.72
CA VAL A 291 -3.89 -16.16 8.45
C VAL A 291 -3.32 -17.52 8.10
N ASP A 292 -4.16 -18.52 7.80
CA ASP A 292 -3.72 -19.82 7.28
C ASP A 292 -3.74 -19.78 5.75
N LEU A 293 -2.57 -19.78 5.11
CA LEU A 293 -2.47 -19.67 3.66
C LEU A 293 -3.12 -20.84 2.91
N GLU A 294 -3.37 -21.96 3.58
CA GLU A 294 -4.15 -23.07 3.01
C GLU A 294 -5.62 -22.70 2.78
N ASP A 295 -6.17 -21.68 3.46
CA ASP A 295 -7.54 -21.20 3.24
C ASP A 295 -7.73 -20.61 1.83
N CYS A 296 -6.68 -20.13 1.18
CA CYS A 296 -6.74 -19.74 -0.23
C CYS A 296 -7.08 -20.96 -1.11
N ILE A 297 -6.48 -22.12 -0.84
CA ILE A 297 -6.77 -23.36 -1.58
C ILE A 297 -8.13 -23.93 -1.17
N ARG A 298 -8.48 -23.91 0.12
CA ARG A 298 -9.80 -24.37 0.59
C ARG A 298 -10.93 -23.55 -0.05
N GLY A 299 -10.80 -22.23 -0.11
CA GLY A 299 -11.77 -21.35 -0.78
C GLY A 299 -11.87 -21.56 -2.29
N LYS A 300 -10.79 -22.04 -2.92
CA LYS A 300 -10.78 -22.42 -4.34
C LYS A 300 -11.55 -23.70 -4.65
N LEU A 301 -11.96 -24.50 -3.66
CA LEU A 301 -12.92 -25.59 -3.90
C LEU A 301 -14.23 -25.05 -4.48
N ASP A 302 -14.69 -23.90 -3.98
CA ASP A 302 -15.96 -23.30 -4.39
C ASP A 302 -15.83 -22.48 -5.69
N LEU A 303 -14.70 -21.79 -5.86
CA LEU A 303 -14.46 -20.87 -6.98
C LEU A 303 -12.96 -20.64 -7.22
N ASP A 304 -12.49 -20.92 -8.44
CA ASP A 304 -11.18 -20.45 -8.93
C ASP A 304 -11.34 -19.73 -10.28
N VAL A 305 -11.40 -18.40 -10.24
CA VAL A 305 -11.70 -17.51 -11.39
C VAL A 305 -10.67 -17.58 -12.51
N VAL A 306 -9.44 -17.99 -12.22
CA VAL A 306 -8.35 -18.21 -13.20
C VAL A 306 -8.03 -19.69 -13.42
N GLY A 307 -8.73 -20.58 -12.71
CA GLY A 307 -8.64 -22.03 -12.84
C GLY A 307 -9.87 -22.61 -13.53
N HIS A 308 -10.62 -23.43 -12.80
CA HIS A 308 -11.75 -24.19 -13.36
C HIS A 308 -12.97 -23.34 -13.76
N TYR A 309 -13.03 -22.04 -13.40
CA TYR A 309 -14.03 -21.09 -13.93
C TYR A 309 -13.55 -20.27 -15.14
N ALA A 310 -12.27 -20.32 -15.50
CA ALA A 310 -11.65 -19.32 -16.39
C ALA A 310 -12.05 -19.39 -17.87
N ARG A 311 -12.59 -20.53 -18.35
CA ARG A 311 -12.96 -20.77 -19.76
C ARG A 311 -11.91 -20.27 -20.78
N PRO A 312 -10.67 -20.79 -20.75
CA PRO A 312 -9.58 -20.35 -21.64
C PRO A 312 -9.82 -20.67 -23.13
N ASP A 313 -10.82 -21.51 -23.42
CA ASP A 313 -11.36 -21.72 -24.76
C ASP A 313 -12.11 -20.51 -25.32
N ILE A 314 -12.60 -19.61 -24.44
CA ILE A 314 -13.35 -18.39 -24.80
C ILE A 314 -12.54 -17.13 -24.47
N PHE A 315 -12.01 -17.02 -23.26
CA PHE A 315 -11.38 -15.80 -22.75
C PHE A 315 -9.88 -15.97 -22.60
N LYS A 316 -9.12 -14.96 -23.04
CA LYS A 316 -7.67 -14.90 -22.87
C LYS A 316 -7.26 -13.54 -22.32
N LEU A 317 -6.37 -13.56 -21.34
CA LEU A 317 -5.69 -12.38 -20.82
C LEU A 317 -4.25 -12.41 -21.32
N LEU A 318 -3.80 -11.30 -21.92
CA LEU A 318 -2.41 -11.07 -22.33
C LEU A 318 -1.96 -9.78 -21.63
N VAL A 319 -0.78 -9.83 -21.01
CA VAL A 319 -0.17 -8.70 -20.30
C VAL A 319 1.25 -8.54 -20.81
N GLU A 320 1.60 -7.31 -21.18
CA GLU A 320 2.97 -6.94 -21.53
C GLU A 320 3.67 -6.45 -20.25
N GLU A 321 4.68 -7.20 -19.81
CA GLU A 321 5.49 -6.93 -18.60
C GLU A 321 6.92 -6.53 -18.97
#